data_AF-A0A2T6GGW6-F1
#
_entry.id   AF-A0A2T6GGW6-F1
#
_cell.length_a   1.000
_cell.length_b   1.000
_cell.length_c   1.000
_cell.angle_alpha   90.00
_cell.angle_beta   90.00
_cell.angle_gamma   90.00
#
_symmetry.space_group_name_H-M   'P 1'
#
loop_
_entity.id
_entity.type
_entity.pdbx_description
1 polymer ?
#
loop_
_entity_poly.entity_id
_entity_poly.type
_entity_poly.pdbx_seq_one_letter_code
_entity_poly.pdbx_strand_id
1 'polypeptide(L)'
;MLVRPQRKHGPKAEMNVVPYIDVMLVLLVIFMVTAPMLTQGVKIQLPKVASQALATDSRQQILTLSVKAEGGYYWNLGSELDTRHQTDSAVDLEQMRAKVAQVIAQRGDTQVYIRADQDAAYASVVAAMAALQQGGVHNLGLVTEAPQ
;
A
#
# COMPACT_ATOMS: atom_id res chain seq x y z
N MET A 1 -87.20 21.40 -29.05
CA MET A 1 -85.75 21.49 -29.35
C MET A 1 -85.01 21.35 -28.02
N LEU A 2 -84.39 20.21 -27.75
CA LEU A 2 -83.75 19.89 -26.45
C LEU A 2 -82.23 19.85 -26.64
N VAL A 3 -81.53 20.84 -26.07
CA VAL A 3 -80.06 20.92 -26.09
C VAL A 3 -79.51 20.06 -24.95
N ARG A 4 -78.69 19.05 -25.28
CA ARG A 4 -77.98 18.22 -24.29
C ARG A 4 -76.71 18.94 -23.82
N PRO A 5 -76.38 18.96 -22.51
CA PRO A 5 -75.16 19.59 -22.04
C PRO A 5 -73.94 18.71 -22.36
N GLN A 6 -72.92 19.32 -22.95
CA GLN A 6 -71.64 18.68 -23.26
C GLN A 6 -70.78 18.62 -21.99
N ARG A 7 -70.46 17.41 -21.51
CA ARG A 7 -69.53 17.22 -20.38
C ARG A 7 -68.11 17.60 -20.81
N LYS A 8 -67.55 18.67 -20.21
CA LYS A 8 -66.13 19.01 -20.33
C LYS A 8 -65.30 17.97 -19.58
N HIS A 9 -64.40 17.28 -20.29
CA HIS A 9 -63.38 16.45 -19.66
C HIS A 9 -62.34 17.36 -19.00
N GLY A 10 -62.13 17.21 -17.69
CA GLY A 10 -61.05 17.87 -16.98
C GLY A 10 -59.68 17.31 -17.40
N PRO A 11 -58.59 18.08 -17.23
CA PRO A 11 -57.24 17.62 -17.57
C PRO A 11 -56.88 16.36 -16.77
N LYS A 12 -56.37 15.34 -17.47
CA LYS A 12 -55.86 14.12 -16.83
C LYS A 12 -54.46 14.40 -16.28
N ALA A 13 -54.34 14.40 -14.96
CA ALA A 13 -53.06 14.51 -14.24
C ALA A 13 -52.57 13.09 -13.88
N GLU A 14 -52.19 12.31 -14.87
CA GLU A 14 -51.53 11.01 -14.65
C GLU A 14 -50.01 11.25 -14.59
N MET A 15 -49.38 11.01 -13.44
CA MET A 15 -47.92 11.14 -13.31
C MET A 15 -47.25 9.99 -14.04
N ASN A 16 -46.47 10.29 -15.08
CA ASN A 16 -45.65 9.28 -15.73
C ASN A 16 -44.45 8.97 -14.83
N VAL A 17 -44.37 7.73 -14.34
CA VAL A 17 -43.31 7.28 -13.43
C VAL A 17 -42.07 6.79 -14.21
N VAL A 18 -42.21 6.50 -15.51
CA VAL A 18 -41.14 5.97 -16.36
C VAL A 18 -39.88 6.88 -16.38
N PRO A 19 -39.99 8.21 -16.53
CA PRO A 19 -38.82 9.09 -16.53
C PRO A 19 -38.11 9.13 -15.17
N TYR A 20 -38.84 8.95 -14.06
CA TYR A 20 -38.25 8.92 -12.72
C TYR A 20 -37.42 7.66 -12.51
N ILE A 21 -37.92 6.51 -12.97
CA ILE A 21 -37.22 5.23 -12.86
C ILE A 21 -35.91 5.28 -13.65
N ASP A 22 -35.90 5.89 -14.84
CA ASP A 22 -34.71 6.03 -15.68
C ASP A 22 -33.59 6.83 -14.98
N VAL A 23 -33.94 7.97 -14.38
CA VAL A 23 -32.98 8.79 -13.60
C VAL A 23 -32.43 8.02 -12.40
N MET A 24 -33.27 7.29 -11.68
CA MET A 24 -32.82 6.49 -10.53
C MET A 24 -31.89 5.34 -10.96
N LEU A 25 -32.17 4.68 -12.09
CA LEU A 25 -31.31 3.62 -12.62
C LEU A 25 -29.93 4.14 -13.05
N VAL A 26 -29.87 5.31 -13.71
CA VAL A 26 -28.60 5.95 -14.08
C VAL A 26 -27.73 6.21 -12.84
N LEU A 27 -28.32 6.72 -11.75
CA LEU A 27 -27.59 6.96 -10.51
C LEU A 27 -27.04 5.67 -9.88
N LEU A 28 -27.81 4.58 -9.92
CA LEU A 28 -27.34 3.27 -9.42
C LEU A 28 -26.16 2.72 -10.25
N VAL A 29 -26.21 2.87 -11.58
CA VAL A 29 -25.11 2.45 -12.46
C VAL A 29 -23.84 3.26 -12.18
N ILE A 30 -23.96 4.58 -11.97
CA ILE A 30 -22.81 5.42 -11.61
C ILE A 30 -22.16 4.89 -10.32
N PHE A 31 -22.94 4.64 -9.26
CA PHE A 31 -22.40 4.12 -8.00
C PHE A 31 -21.73 2.75 -8.15
N MET A 32 -22.34 1.84 -8.92
CA MET A 32 -21.78 0.51 -9.21
C MET A 32 -20.44 0.59 -9.94
N VAL A 33 -20.29 1.53 -10.88
CA VAL A 33 -19.08 1.71 -11.70
C VAL A 33 -17.97 2.46 -10.95
N THR A 34 -18.30 3.37 -10.04
CA THR A 34 -17.29 4.14 -9.29
C THR A 34 -16.66 3.36 -8.14
N ALA A 35 -17.36 2.38 -7.56
CA ALA A 35 -16.85 1.56 -6.45
C ALA A 35 -15.54 0.77 -6.75
N PRO A 36 -15.33 0.15 -7.93
CA PRO A 36 -14.12 -0.64 -8.19
C PRO A 36 -12.80 0.15 -8.32
N MET A 37 -12.82 1.49 -8.29
CA MET A 37 -11.61 2.31 -8.48
C MET A 37 -10.75 2.48 -7.21
N LEU A 38 -11.10 1.83 -6.10
CA LEU A 38 -10.44 2.04 -4.80
C LEU A 38 -9.51 0.90 -4.35
N THR A 39 -8.99 0.10 -5.29
CA THR A 39 -8.01 -0.94 -4.99
C THR A 39 -6.76 -0.79 -5.86
N GLN A 40 -5.93 0.22 -5.54
CA GLN A 40 -4.51 0.18 -5.90
C GLN A 40 -3.81 -0.89 -5.04
N GLY A 41 -4.11 -2.16 -5.32
CA GLY A 41 -3.42 -3.29 -4.71
C GLY A 41 -2.02 -3.36 -5.30
N VAL A 42 -1.00 -2.95 -4.54
CA VAL A 42 0.39 -3.28 -4.87
C VAL A 42 0.47 -4.81 -4.88
N LYS A 43 0.82 -5.40 -6.03
CA LYS A 43 1.00 -6.84 -6.16
C LYS A 43 2.32 -7.23 -5.50
N ILE A 44 2.30 -7.41 -4.19
CA ILE A 44 3.50 -7.76 -3.42
C ILE A 44 3.78 -9.25 -3.62
N GLN A 45 4.78 -9.55 -4.45
CA GLN A 45 5.39 -10.87 -4.49
C GLN A 45 6.42 -10.93 -3.35
N LEU A 46 5.97 -11.33 -2.16
CA LEU A 46 6.86 -11.64 -1.05
C LEU A 46 7.70 -12.88 -1.43
N PRO A 47 9.03 -12.78 -1.55
CA PRO A 47 9.86 -13.97 -1.63
C PRO A 47 9.66 -14.77 -0.34
N LYS A 48 9.28 -16.04 -0.46
CA LYS A 48 9.15 -16.96 0.67
C LYS A 48 10.56 -17.32 1.14
N VAL A 49 11.13 -16.52 2.04
CA VAL A 49 12.42 -16.86 2.64
C VAL A 49 12.14 -17.72 3.85
N ALA A 50 12.39 -19.03 3.72
CA ALA A 50 12.55 -19.89 4.88
C ALA A 50 13.71 -19.33 5.71
N SER A 51 13.51 -19.22 7.02
CA SER A 51 14.51 -18.85 8.02
C SER A 51 15.67 -19.86 8.02
N GLN A 52 16.48 -19.86 6.97
CA GLN A 52 17.74 -20.56 6.89
C GLN A 52 18.80 -19.49 7.08
N ALA A 53 19.71 -19.70 8.04
CA ALA A 53 20.85 -18.84 8.28
C ALA A 53 21.50 -18.49 6.94
N LEU A 54 21.30 -17.25 6.51
CA LEU A 54 21.76 -16.78 5.21
C LEU A 54 23.27 -16.72 5.29
N ALA A 55 23.92 -17.60 4.54
CA ALA A 55 25.37 -17.57 4.38
C ALA A 55 25.74 -16.22 3.76
N THR A 56 26.25 -15.31 4.57
CA THR A 56 26.86 -14.06 4.12
C THR A 56 28.02 -14.43 3.21
N ASP A 57 27.87 -14.23 1.91
CA ASP A 57 29.02 -14.11 1.02
C ASP A 57 29.78 -12.85 1.51
N SER A 58 30.95 -13.05 2.10
CA SER A 58 31.66 -12.10 2.99
C SER A 58 32.11 -10.78 2.35
N ARG A 59 31.65 -10.50 1.12
CA ARG A 59 31.95 -9.30 0.34
C ARG A 59 30.75 -8.39 0.10
N GLN A 60 29.52 -8.83 0.38
CA GLN A 60 28.32 -8.00 0.15
C GLN A 60 28.02 -7.11 1.36
N GLN A 61 27.77 -5.83 1.10
CA GLN A 61 27.32 -4.91 2.14
C GLN A 61 25.87 -5.25 2.53
N ILE A 62 25.61 -5.36 3.83
CA ILE A 62 24.29 -5.62 4.38
C ILE A 62 23.74 -4.33 4.99
N LEU A 63 22.51 -3.97 4.59
CA LEU A 63 21.72 -2.94 5.24
C LEU A 63 20.55 -3.60 5.98
N THR A 64 20.53 -3.49 7.30
CA THR A 64 19.42 -3.97 8.13
C THR A 64 18.51 -2.79 8.47
N LEU A 65 17.36 -2.67 7.81
CA LEU A 65 16.34 -1.66 8.09
C LEU A 65 15.37 -2.19 9.16
N SER A 66 15.20 -1.43 10.22
CA SER A 66 14.26 -1.70 11.31
C SER A 66 13.14 -0.66 11.31
N VAL A 67 11.91 -1.16 11.33
CA VAL A 67 10.67 -0.36 11.43
C VAL A 67 10.18 -0.38 12.88
N LYS A 68 10.07 0.79 13.49
CA LYS A 68 9.61 0.94 14.87
C LYS A 68 8.07 0.95 14.96
N ALA A 69 7.54 0.55 16.12
CA ALA A 69 6.11 0.62 16.40
C ALA A 69 5.52 2.04 16.26
N GLU A 70 6.29 3.06 16.65
CA GLU A 70 5.92 4.48 16.57
C GLU A 70 5.97 5.09 15.16
N GLY A 71 6.37 4.34 14.11
CA GLY A 71 6.37 4.80 12.72
C GLY A 71 7.69 5.41 12.22
N GLY A 72 8.76 5.36 13.02
CA GLY A 72 10.11 5.75 12.62
C GLY A 72 10.95 4.59 12.06
N TYR A 73 12.07 4.94 11.43
CA TYR A 73 12.98 3.99 10.78
C TYR A 73 14.40 4.16 11.28
N TYR A 74 15.13 3.05 11.44
CA TYR A 74 16.56 3.09 11.68
C TYR A 74 17.24 1.94 10.96
N TRP A 75 18.50 2.09 10.60
CA TRP A 75 19.23 1.01 9.94
C TRP A 75 20.68 0.91 10.38
N ASN A 76 21.22 -0.27 10.15
CA ASN A 76 22.62 -0.58 10.28
C ASN A 76 23.24 -0.84 8.91
N LEU A 77 24.49 -0.40 8.72
CA LEU A 77 25.33 -0.74 7.58
C LEU A 77 26.53 -1.55 8.07
N GLY A 78 26.66 -2.78 7.59
CA GLY A 78 27.72 -3.68 8.00
C GLY A 78 28.01 -4.78 7.00
N SER A 79 28.91 -5.68 7.38
CA SER A 79 29.18 -6.94 6.67
C SER A 79 28.32 -8.09 7.17
N GLU A 80 27.57 -7.89 8.26
CA GLU A 80 26.75 -8.91 8.91
C GLU A 80 25.36 -8.35 9.23
N LEU A 81 24.40 -9.24 9.42
CA LEU A 81 23.07 -8.87 9.87
C LEU A 81 23.14 -8.41 11.34
N ASP A 82 23.19 -7.10 11.53
CA ASP A 82 23.18 -6.48 12.86
C ASP A 82 21.85 -5.78 13.12
N THR A 83 21.18 -6.16 14.21
CA THR A 83 19.92 -5.57 14.67
C THR A 83 20.08 -4.72 15.93
N ARG A 84 21.28 -4.68 16.52
CA ARG A 84 21.57 -4.00 17.80
C ARG A 84 22.23 -2.65 17.59
N HIS A 85 23.03 -2.52 16.54
CA HIS A 85 23.72 -1.26 16.25
C HIS A 85 22.91 -0.40 15.27
N GLN A 86 22.95 0.91 15.46
CA GLN A 86 22.31 1.88 14.60
C GLN A 86 23.37 2.75 13.94
N THR A 87 23.40 2.75 12.61
CA THR A 87 24.28 3.65 11.84
C THR A 87 23.58 4.98 11.57
N ASP A 88 22.30 4.93 11.18
CA ASP A 88 21.51 6.12 10.88
C ASP A 88 20.01 5.84 11.10
N SER A 89 19.20 6.90 11.08
CA SER A 89 17.76 6.86 11.21
C SER A 89 17.05 7.88 10.33
N ALA A 90 15.74 7.67 10.20
CA ALA A 90 14.82 8.58 9.56
C ALA A 90 13.52 8.63 10.35
N VAL A 91 12.95 9.84 10.43
CA VAL A 91 11.68 10.07 11.14
C VAL A 91 10.50 9.65 10.26
N ASP A 92 10.64 9.83 8.94
CA ASP A 92 9.60 9.53 7.97
C ASP A 92 10.10 8.62 6.83
N LEU A 93 9.14 8.15 6.03
CA LEU A 93 9.36 7.21 4.94
C LEU A 93 10.16 7.83 3.78
N GLU A 94 9.98 9.12 3.51
CA GLU A 94 10.60 9.82 2.38
C GLU A 94 12.09 10.04 2.65
N GLN A 95 12.41 10.48 3.86
CA GLN A 95 13.77 10.63 4.35
C GLN A 95 14.50 9.27 4.39
N MET A 96 13.82 8.22 4.85
CA MET A 96 14.37 6.86 4.82
C MET A 96 14.72 6.45 3.39
N ARG A 97 13.77 6.61 2.46
CA ARG A 97 13.96 6.25 1.04
C ARG A 97 15.14 7.00 0.44
N ALA A 98 15.24 8.31 0.66
CA ALA A 98 16.31 9.13 0.08
C ALA A 98 17.69 8.68 0.56
N LYS A 99 17.84 8.46 1.87
CA LYS A 99 19.10 8.01 2.47
C LYS A 99 19.49 6.61 2.03
N VAL A 100 18.55 5.66 2.04
CA VAL A 100 18.82 4.28 1.60
C VAL A 100 19.14 4.22 0.10
N ALA A 101 18.43 4.99 -0.74
CA ALA A 101 18.74 5.08 -2.16
C ALA A 101 20.16 5.63 -2.42
N GLN A 102 20.63 6.58 -1.61
CA GLN A 102 22.00 7.09 -1.72
C GLN A 102 23.04 6.01 -1.39
N VAL A 103 22.81 5.20 -0.35
CA VAL A 103 23.69 4.08 0.01
C VAL A 103 23.78 3.07 -1.14
N ILE A 104 22.65 2.72 -1.73
CA ILE A 104 22.57 1.73 -2.81
C ILE A 104 23.18 2.26 -4.10
N ALA A 105 22.99 3.56 -4.40
CA ALA A 105 23.64 4.20 -5.54
C ALA A 105 25.17 4.19 -5.42
N GLN A 106 25.71 4.24 -4.19
CA GLN A 106 27.15 4.12 -3.95
C GLN A 106 27.64 2.66 -4.02
N ARG A 107 26.81 1.72 -3.57
CA ARG A 107 27.12 0.27 -3.50
C ARG A 107 25.97 -0.57 -4.05
N GLY A 108 26.03 -0.82 -5.36
CA GLY A 108 24.95 -1.51 -6.09
C GLY A 108 24.73 -2.98 -5.71
N ASP A 109 25.63 -3.58 -4.93
CA ASP A 109 25.56 -4.95 -4.42
C ASP A 109 25.00 -5.05 -2.99
N THR A 110 24.42 -3.97 -2.47
CA THR A 110 23.87 -3.94 -1.11
C THR A 110 22.64 -4.85 -0.98
N GLN A 111 22.73 -5.82 -0.06
CA GLN A 111 21.61 -6.66 0.34
C GLN A 111 20.82 -5.95 1.44
N VAL A 112 19.51 -5.79 1.26
CA VAL A 112 18.66 -5.11 2.26
C VAL A 112 17.81 -6.14 3.00
N TYR A 113 17.88 -6.11 4.32
CA TYR A 113 16.99 -6.87 5.20
C TYR A 113 16.04 -5.92 5.92
N ILE A 114 14.78 -6.30 6.01
CA ILE A 114 13.76 -5.58 6.75
C ILE A 114 13.38 -6.39 7.98
N ARG A 115 13.50 -5.73 9.12
CA ARG A 115 13.00 -6.15 10.43
C ARG A 115 11.89 -5.20 10.84
N ALA A 116 10.87 -5.74 11.46
CA ALA A 116 9.83 -4.97 12.10
C ALA A 116 9.84 -5.26 13.60
N ASP A 117 9.54 -4.25 14.41
CA ASP A 117 9.21 -4.47 15.81
C ASP A 117 7.92 -5.32 15.93
N GLN A 118 7.72 -6.01 17.05
CA GLN A 118 6.55 -6.89 17.23
C GLN A 118 5.24 -6.11 17.13
N ASP A 119 5.22 -4.88 17.64
CA ASP A 119 4.06 -3.98 17.63
C ASP A 119 4.02 -3.05 16.41
N ALA A 120 4.93 -3.23 15.44
CA ALA A 120 4.93 -2.40 14.24
C ALA A 120 3.72 -2.69 13.36
N ALA A 121 3.03 -1.61 12.96
CA ALA A 121 1.90 -1.71 12.06
C ALA A 121 2.34 -2.35 10.73
N TYR A 122 1.66 -3.43 10.33
CA TYR A 122 1.91 -4.13 9.06
C TYR A 122 1.94 -3.18 7.86
N ALA A 123 1.06 -2.17 7.86
CA ALA A 123 1.01 -1.14 6.84
C ALA A 123 2.33 -0.36 6.71
N SER A 124 3.01 -0.03 7.82
CA SER A 124 4.29 0.68 7.83
C SER A 124 5.41 -0.18 7.25
N VAL A 125 5.43 -1.48 7.57
CA VAL A 125 6.41 -2.43 7.03
C VAL A 125 6.23 -2.57 5.52
N VAL A 126 4.99 -2.68 5.05
CA VAL A 126 4.66 -2.75 3.62
C VAL A 126 5.02 -1.45 2.90
N ALA A 127 4.73 -0.29 3.49
CA ALA A 127 5.10 0.99 2.92
C ALA A 127 6.62 1.14 2.78
N ALA A 128 7.39 0.70 3.79
CA ALA A 128 8.85 0.66 3.75
C ALA A 128 9.37 -0.25 2.62
N MET A 129 8.83 -1.47 2.50
CA MET A 129 9.16 -2.38 1.41
C MET A 129 8.92 -1.76 0.02
N ALA A 130 7.75 -1.16 -0.17
CA ALA A 130 7.38 -0.54 -1.44
C ALA A 130 8.30 0.65 -1.77
N ALA A 131 8.60 1.50 -0.78
CA ALA A 131 9.50 2.64 -0.94
C ALA A 131 10.92 2.20 -1.32
N LEU A 132 11.41 1.11 -0.71
CA LEU A 132 12.72 0.53 -1.03
C LEU A 132 12.76 -0.06 -2.44
N GLN A 133 11.74 -0.82 -2.86
CA GLN A 133 11.65 -1.33 -4.22
C GLN A 133 11.65 -0.21 -5.27
N GLN A 134 10.90 0.87 -5.01
CA GLN A 134 10.91 2.07 -5.86
C GLN A 134 12.25 2.81 -5.85
N GLY A 135 13.03 2.66 -4.77
CA GLY A 135 14.38 3.19 -4.61
C GLY A 135 15.46 2.37 -5.33
N GLY A 136 15.10 1.30 -6.05
CA GLY A 136 16.04 0.45 -6.78
C GLY A 136 16.59 -0.73 -5.97
N VAL A 137 15.99 -1.05 -4.83
CA VAL A 137 16.40 -2.22 -4.05
C VAL A 137 15.81 -3.48 -4.68
N HIS A 138 16.68 -4.32 -5.25
CA HIS A 138 16.25 -5.56 -5.90
C HIS A 138 16.25 -6.78 -4.96
N ASN A 139 17.17 -6.82 -4.01
CA ASN A 139 17.31 -7.95 -3.09
C ASN A 139 16.86 -7.56 -1.69
N LEU A 140 15.59 -7.84 -1.41
CA LEU A 140 14.94 -7.61 -0.12
C LEU A 140 14.73 -8.93 0.60
N GLY A 141 15.27 -9.06 1.80
CA GLY A 141 14.98 -10.14 2.74
C GLY A 141 14.12 -9.65 3.90
N LEU A 142 13.24 -10.51 4.43
CA LEU A 142 12.52 -10.25 5.67
C LEU A 142 13.16 -11.07 6.79
N VAL A 143 13.44 -10.41 7.91
CA VAL A 143 13.95 -11.05 9.11
C VAL A 143 12.89 -10.92 10.19
N THR A 144 12.34 -12.06 10.59
CA THR A 144 11.48 -12.18 11.77
C THR A 144 12.31 -12.75 12.90
N GLU A 145 12.32 -12.10 14.07
CA GLU A 145 12.80 -12.79 15.27
C GLU A 145 11.88 -13.98 15.56
N ALA A 146 12.46 -15.15 15.80
CA ALA A 146 11.68 -16.29 16.24
C ALA A 146 11.01 -15.91 17.58
N PRO A 147 9.69 -16.11 17.72
CA PRO A 147 9.05 -15.94 19.02
C PRO A 147 9.74 -16.89 20.00
N GLN A 148 10.22 -16.36 21.12
CA GLN A 148 10.67 -17.18 22.24
C GLN A 148 9.47 -17.79 22.96
#